data_AF-A0A0C9R551-F1
#
_entry.id   AF-A0A0C9R551-F1
#
_cell.length_a   1.000
_cell.length_b   1.000
_cell.length_c   1.000
_cell.angle_alpha   90.00
_cell.angle_beta   90.00
_cell.angle_gamma   90.00
#
_symmetry.space_group_name_H-M   'P 1'
#
loop_
_entity.id
_entity.type
_entity.pdbx_description
1 polymer ?
#
loop_
_entity_poly.entity_id
_entity_poly.type
_entity_poly.pdbx_seq_one_letter_code
_entity_poly.pdbx_strand_id
1 'polypeptide(L)'
;DSLYSRIAPIVFSQYAVAMARLFILSALIIGLMLGSGTSGNSSENPEVTFTLGKAKGSFFESRLGKRIYAFRGLRYAEAPIGHLRFNLAVPAKPWTNVFDASEEGPSCPRTGGQNKSDDCLRLNVYTTKLGAETKRPVIVFFHPGAFVGFSGQSYVFGPQYLLDEDVVLVTVNYRLGAIGFTATGDALAPGNLGLKDQVEALRWVQRNICPFGGDPNSVTIVGYSAGAWSTALHMLSPMSKGLFHRVVSMSGAPTKPAPMPHEQIEIAKKQATLVGCPNDTTKRMLSCMENVPHEKMVSTFGEFMEWHDSPIRVWGPVVEPDIPGVERFIVGQPDELIRQGKFHKVPFMAGTTRDEFASLARLPVVEARKGNNSIFDDLNENWDHIAPIIFSYERNTTKSKEISRQLRDFLSLEVKIPQLSA
;
A
#
# COMPACT_ATOMS: atom_id res chain seq x y z
N ASP A 1 -13.46 -26.43 7.05
CA ASP A 1 -12.03 -26.77 6.93
C ASP A 1 -11.52 -26.59 5.52
N SER A 2 -11.06 -25.37 5.22
CA SER A 2 -10.69 -24.97 3.86
C SER A 2 -9.37 -25.59 3.41
N LEU A 3 -9.30 -25.91 2.12
CA LEU A 3 -8.14 -26.43 1.38
C LEU A 3 -6.83 -25.65 1.65
N TYR A 4 -6.94 -24.40 2.11
CA TYR A 4 -5.84 -23.53 2.53
C TYR A 4 -5.03 -24.08 3.73
N SER A 5 -5.66 -24.80 4.66
CA SER A 5 -4.97 -25.38 5.82
C SER A 5 -4.11 -26.60 5.47
N ARG A 6 -4.34 -27.22 4.31
CA ARG A 6 -3.64 -28.44 3.87
C ARG A 6 -2.50 -28.20 2.88
N ILE A 7 -2.46 -27.05 2.21
CA ILE A 7 -1.45 -26.76 1.18
C ILE A 7 -0.23 -26.01 1.75
N ALA A 8 -0.41 -25.22 2.81
CA ALA A 8 0.68 -24.46 3.44
C ALA A 8 1.85 -25.34 3.95
N PRO A 9 1.68 -26.55 4.50
CA PRO A 9 2.81 -27.34 5.01
C PRO A 9 3.65 -28.03 3.92
N ILE A 10 3.06 -28.30 2.74
CA ILE A 10 3.70 -29.11 1.69
C ILE A 10 4.66 -28.27 0.84
N VAL A 11 4.38 -26.98 0.68
CA VAL A 11 5.29 -26.05 0.00
C VAL A 11 6.52 -25.75 0.87
N PHE A 12 6.41 -25.77 2.20
CA PHE A 12 7.54 -25.49 3.10
C PHE A 12 8.55 -26.64 3.26
N SER A 13 8.18 -27.90 3.01
CA SER A 13 9.09 -29.03 3.24
C SER A 13 10.15 -29.22 2.13
N GLN A 14 9.87 -28.80 0.90
CA GLN A 14 10.83 -28.92 -0.22
C GLN A 14 11.94 -27.85 -0.18
N TYR A 15 11.71 -26.71 0.48
CA TYR A 15 12.74 -25.67 0.66
C TYR A 15 13.71 -25.95 1.82
N ALA A 16 13.30 -26.75 2.82
CA ALA A 16 14.14 -27.07 3.97
C ALA A 16 15.32 -28.01 3.64
N VAL A 17 15.13 -28.93 2.68
CA VAL A 17 16.17 -29.90 2.28
C VAL A 17 17.22 -29.29 1.36
N ALA A 18 16.85 -28.27 0.57
CA ALA A 18 17.77 -27.53 -0.29
C ALA A 18 18.68 -26.56 0.51
N MET A 19 18.16 -25.96 1.58
CA MET A 19 18.93 -25.05 2.45
C MET A 19 19.99 -25.76 3.28
N ALA A 20 19.75 -27.00 3.73
CA ALA A 20 20.71 -27.75 4.55
C ALA A 20 22.00 -28.15 3.81
N ARG A 21 21.97 -28.25 2.48
CA ARG A 21 23.16 -28.58 1.66
C ARG A 21 24.03 -27.37 1.30
N LEU A 22 23.48 -26.15 1.33
CA LEU A 22 24.25 -24.92 1.11
C LEU A 22 25.04 -24.45 2.34
N PHE A 23 24.60 -24.81 3.56
CA PHE A 23 25.27 -24.40 4.80
C PHE A 23 26.61 -25.11 5.08
N ILE A 24 26.84 -26.29 4.50
CA ILE A 24 28.07 -27.07 4.73
C ILE A 24 29.22 -26.59 3.80
N LEU A 25 28.89 -25.98 2.66
CA LEU A 25 29.88 -25.43 1.70
C LEU A 25 30.32 -24.00 2.03
N SER A 26 29.50 -23.21 2.73
CA SER A 26 29.85 -21.84 3.16
C SER A 26 30.75 -21.80 4.40
N ALA A 27 30.73 -22.83 5.24
CA ALA A 27 31.57 -22.90 6.45
C ALA A 27 33.07 -23.14 6.16
N LEU A 28 33.42 -23.66 4.98
CA LEU A 28 34.82 -23.96 4.60
C LEU A 28 35.56 -22.77 3.94
N ILE A 29 34.85 -21.76 3.44
CA ILE A 29 35.46 -20.59 2.79
C ILE A 29 35.74 -19.46 3.78
N ILE A 30 35.05 -19.42 4.92
CA ILE A 30 35.23 -18.38 5.95
C ILE A 30 36.52 -18.61 6.77
N GLY A 31 37.11 -19.81 6.74
CA GLY A 31 38.34 -20.14 7.46
C GLY A 31 39.65 -19.63 6.86
N LEU A 32 39.64 -18.98 5.68
CA LEU A 32 40.86 -18.64 4.93
C LEU A 32 41.06 -17.15 4.62
N MET A 33 40.26 -16.25 5.21
CA MET A 33 40.37 -14.79 5.00
C MET A 33 40.64 -14.00 6.29
N LEU A 34 41.34 -14.60 7.26
CA LEU A 34 41.93 -13.85 8.38
C LEU A 34 43.37 -13.48 8.03
N GLY A 35 43.51 -12.40 7.25
CA GLY A 35 44.80 -11.86 6.86
C GLY A 35 44.69 -10.41 6.42
N SER A 36 44.98 -9.50 7.37
CA SER A 36 45.55 -8.16 7.16
C SER A 36 44.70 -7.11 6.43
N GLY A 37 44.26 -6.10 7.19
CA GLY A 37 43.75 -4.85 6.61
C GLY A 37 43.08 -3.93 7.62
N THR A 38 43.83 -3.36 8.56
CA THR A 38 43.37 -2.22 9.34
C THR A 38 43.22 -1.01 8.41
N SER A 39 42.00 -0.74 7.95
CA SER A 39 41.61 0.54 7.39
C SER A 39 40.53 1.14 8.30
N GLY A 40 40.84 2.30 8.88
CA GLY A 40 39.91 3.04 9.71
C GLY A 40 38.69 3.45 8.90
N ASN A 41 37.55 2.85 9.20
CA ASN A 41 36.24 3.31 8.73
C ASN A 41 35.40 3.38 10.01
N SER A 42 34.95 4.58 10.38
CA SER A 42 34.16 4.80 11.59
C SER A 42 32.99 3.80 11.65
N SER A 43 33.08 2.84 12.58
CA SER A 43 32.11 1.76 12.79
C SER A 43 30.83 2.23 13.48
N GLU A 44 30.61 3.54 13.54
CA GLU A 44 29.45 4.14 14.20
C GLU A 44 28.32 4.27 13.19
N ASN A 45 27.13 3.85 13.64
CA ASN A 45 25.89 4.02 12.89
C ASN A 45 25.65 5.50 12.59
N PRO A 46 25.11 5.85 11.40
CA PRO A 46 24.96 7.24 11.01
C PRO A 46 23.90 7.94 11.87
N GLU A 47 24.15 9.17 12.27
CA GLU A 47 23.17 10.01 12.97
C GLU A 47 22.72 11.20 12.11
N VAL A 48 21.47 11.63 12.30
CA VAL A 48 20.93 12.84 11.68
C VAL A 48 20.05 13.58 12.69
N THR A 49 20.19 14.90 12.73
CA THR A 49 19.33 15.79 13.54
C THR A 49 18.38 16.53 12.62
N PHE A 50 17.09 16.53 12.94
CA PHE A 50 16.02 17.20 12.20
C PHE A 50 14.96 17.73 13.17
N THR A 51 13.85 18.28 12.67
CA THR A 51 12.94 19.07 13.53
C THR A 51 12.29 18.26 14.66
N LEU A 52 12.19 16.94 14.53
CA LEU A 52 11.64 16.06 15.56
C LEU A 52 12.69 15.56 16.57
N GLY A 53 13.97 15.85 16.37
CA GLY A 53 15.05 15.40 17.24
C GLY A 53 16.15 14.68 16.46
N LYS A 54 16.85 13.76 17.13
CA LYS A 54 17.97 13.01 16.55
C LYS A 54 17.56 11.57 16.25
N ALA A 55 17.99 11.03 15.11
CA ALA A 55 17.83 9.62 14.78
C ALA A 55 19.17 8.96 14.42
N LYS A 56 19.35 7.72 14.85
CA LYS A 56 20.49 6.85 14.52
C LYS A 56 20.03 5.80 13.52
N GLY A 57 20.59 5.80 12.32
CA GLY A 57 20.26 4.89 11.23
C GLY A 57 21.20 3.68 11.15
N SER A 58 21.24 3.06 9.97
CA SER A 58 22.16 1.99 9.59
C SER A 58 22.68 2.19 8.17
N PHE A 59 23.51 1.27 7.70
CA PHE A 59 24.03 1.27 6.33
C PHE A 59 23.43 0.14 5.50
N PHE A 60 23.05 0.46 4.27
CA PHE A 60 22.73 -0.48 3.21
C PHE A 60 23.77 -0.32 2.08
N GLU A 61 23.79 -1.27 1.16
CA GLU A 61 24.58 -1.18 -0.08
C GLU A 61 23.63 -1.15 -1.28
N SER A 62 23.88 -0.24 -2.21
CA SER A 62 23.18 -0.21 -3.50
C SER A 62 23.63 -1.37 -4.39
N ARG A 63 22.91 -1.63 -5.48
CA ARG A 63 23.30 -2.67 -6.44
C ARG A 63 24.70 -2.43 -7.04
N LEU A 64 25.11 -1.17 -7.22
CA LEU A 64 26.45 -0.79 -7.72
C LEU A 64 27.48 -0.53 -6.60
N GLY A 65 27.23 -0.99 -5.37
CA GLY A 65 28.20 -0.88 -4.27
C GLY A 65 28.24 0.51 -3.61
N LYS A 66 27.27 1.40 -3.86
CA LYS A 66 27.21 2.69 -3.15
C LYS A 66 26.71 2.48 -1.73
N ARG A 67 27.37 3.12 -0.76
CA ARG A 67 26.90 3.14 0.63
C ARG A 67 25.62 3.98 0.73
N ILE A 68 24.58 3.39 1.33
CA ILE A 68 23.29 4.03 1.58
C ILE A 68 23.15 4.25 3.08
N TYR A 69 22.88 5.47 3.49
CA TYR A 69 22.39 5.82 4.82
C TYR A 69 20.90 5.48 4.88
N ALA A 70 20.51 4.59 5.81
CA ALA A 70 19.15 4.10 5.96
C ALA A 70 18.59 4.49 7.34
N PHE A 71 17.52 5.28 7.37
CA PHE A 71 16.78 5.62 8.59
C PHE A 71 15.39 5.04 8.47
N ARG A 72 15.11 3.99 9.25
CA ARG A 72 13.92 3.17 9.10
C ARG A 72 12.98 3.34 10.31
N GLY A 73 11.68 3.31 10.06
CA GLY A 73 10.65 3.37 11.11
C GLY A 73 10.46 4.75 11.75
N LEU A 74 10.85 5.85 11.10
CA LEU A 74 10.63 7.21 11.62
C LEU A 74 9.13 7.51 11.69
N ARG A 75 8.65 8.08 12.80
CA ARG A 75 7.26 8.53 12.94
C ARG A 75 7.05 9.82 12.14
N TYR A 76 6.02 9.84 11.29
CA TYR A 76 5.51 11.09 10.74
C TYR A 76 4.26 11.59 11.47
N ALA A 77 3.57 10.69 12.17
CA ALA A 77 2.42 10.98 13.01
C ALA A 77 2.48 10.18 14.32
N GLU A 78 1.69 10.62 15.31
CA GLU A 78 1.39 9.86 16.52
C GLU A 78 0.74 8.53 16.19
N ALA A 79 0.87 7.55 17.09
CA ALA A 79 0.28 6.23 16.90
C ALA A 79 -1.26 6.32 16.79
N PRO A 80 -1.90 5.83 15.72
CA PRO A 80 -3.35 5.86 15.55
C PRO A 80 -4.02 4.72 16.34
N ILE A 81 -3.91 4.78 17.67
CA ILE A 81 -4.44 3.77 18.60
C ILE A 81 -5.55 4.34 19.47
N GLY A 82 -6.41 3.47 20.00
CA GLY A 82 -7.58 3.85 20.80
C GLY A 82 -8.44 4.86 20.04
N HIS A 83 -8.78 5.98 20.68
CA HIS A 83 -9.58 7.04 20.07
C HIS A 83 -8.95 7.66 18.81
N LEU A 84 -7.64 7.51 18.56
CA LEU A 84 -7.00 8.03 17.35
C LEU A 84 -7.16 7.08 16.14
N ARG A 85 -7.62 5.85 16.34
CA ARG A 85 -7.62 4.80 15.30
C ARG A 85 -8.39 5.18 14.05
N PHE A 86 -9.58 5.76 14.21
CA PHE A 86 -10.44 6.22 13.12
C PHE A 86 -10.46 7.75 12.97
N ASN A 87 -9.44 8.43 13.49
CA ASN A 87 -9.32 9.89 13.41
C ASN A 87 -8.17 10.32 12.51
N LEU A 88 -8.14 11.62 12.18
CA LEU A 88 -7.04 12.22 11.41
C LEU A 88 -5.70 11.98 12.12
N ALA A 89 -4.66 11.72 11.33
CA ALA A 89 -3.31 11.60 11.85
C ALA A 89 -2.89 12.89 12.57
N VAL A 90 -2.39 12.75 13.79
CA VAL A 90 -1.81 13.87 14.56
C VAL A 90 -0.32 13.90 14.24
N PRO A 91 0.28 15.03 13.81
CA PRO A 91 1.70 15.11 13.51
C PRO A 91 2.55 14.63 14.69
N ALA A 92 3.63 13.89 14.41
CA ALA A 92 4.49 13.34 15.45
C ALA A 92 5.16 14.47 16.26
N LYS A 93 5.17 14.33 17.58
CA LYS A 93 5.89 15.26 18.47
C LYS A 93 7.40 15.04 18.43
N PRO A 94 8.19 16.10 18.70
CA PRO A 94 9.62 15.95 18.90
C PRO A 94 9.96 15.02 20.07
N TRP A 95 11.09 14.34 19.98
CA TRP A 95 11.64 13.48 21.02
C TRP A 95 13.00 13.97 21.51
N THR A 96 13.31 13.72 22.78
CA THR A 96 14.56 14.17 23.41
C THR A 96 15.71 13.18 23.21
N ASN A 97 15.42 11.88 23.33
CA ASN A 97 16.42 10.82 23.21
C ASN A 97 16.66 10.46 21.75
N VAL A 98 17.85 9.95 21.41
CA VAL A 98 18.14 9.50 20.04
C VAL A 98 17.18 8.37 19.67
N PHE A 99 16.38 8.58 18.62
CA PHE A 99 15.49 7.55 18.09
C PHE A 99 16.29 6.53 17.31
N ASP A 100 16.18 5.25 17.68
CA ASP A 100 16.85 4.17 16.96
C ASP A 100 16.05 3.83 15.68
N ALA A 101 16.56 4.34 14.55
CA ALA A 101 16.07 4.10 13.20
C ALA A 101 16.97 3.12 12.43
N SER A 102 17.81 2.35 13.14
CA SER A 102 18.73 1.40 12.51
C SER A 102 18.02 0.14 12.01
N GLU A 103 16.82 -0.16 12.54
CA GLU A 103 15.99 -1.34 12.25
C GLU A 103 14.63 -1.02 11.62
N GLU A 104 13.98 -2.02 11.02
CA GLU A 104 12.63 -1.86 10.47
C GLU A 104 11.61 -1.45 11.53
N GLY A 105 10.87 -0.38 11.26
CA GLY A 105 9.63 -0.09 11.98
C GLY A 105 8.50 -1.05 11.59
N PRO A 106 7.42 -1.13 12.39
CA PRO A 106 6.28 -1.97 12.08
C PRO A 106 5.54 -1.45 10.85
N SER A 107 4.99 -2.36 10.03
CA SER A 107 4.00 -1.99 9.01
C SER A 107 2.61 -1.88 9.60
N CYS A 108 1.69 -1.27 8.83
CA CYS A 108 0.28 -1.27 9.20
C CYS A 108 -0.30 -2.69 9.19
N PRO A 109 -1.37 -2.94 9.98
CA PRO A 109 -2.01 -4.24 10.05
C PRO A 109 -2.49 -4.71 8.67
N ARG A 110 -2.08 -5.92 8.30
CA ARG A 110 -2.43 -6.59 7.04
C ARG A 110 -2.27 -8.10 7.15
N THR A 111 -2.85 -8.83 6.20
CA THR A 111 -2.70 -10.28 6.09
C THR A 111 -1.25 -10.62 5.71
N GLY A 112 -0.68 -11.64 6.36
CA GLY A 112 0.73 -12.02 6.22
C GLY A 112 1.71 -10.94 6.71
N GLY A 113 3.01 -11.12 6.43
CA GLY A 113 4.07 -10.19 6.84
C GLY A 113 4.47 -10.29 8.32
N GLN A 114 5.70 -9.85 8.61
CA GLN A 114 6.29 -9.80 9.95
C GLN A 114 6.34 -8.34 10.45
N ASN A 115 6.48 -8.15 11.77
CA ASN A 115 6.60 -6.83 12.41
C ASN A 115 5.47 -5.86 12.00
N LYS A 116 4.28 -6.05 12.58
CA LYS A 116 3.06 -5.26 12.32
C LYS A 116 2.56 -4.68 13.64
N SER A 117 1.98 -3.49 13.57
CA SER A 117 1.40 -2.81 14.73
C SER A 117 0.35 -1.81 14.27
N ASP A 118 -0.59 -1.42 15.14
CA ASP A 118 -1.42 -0.23 14.91
C ASP A 118 -0.56 1.05 14.94
N ASP A 119 0.58 1.02 15.62
CA ASP A 119 1.56 2.10 15.63
C ASP A 119 2.41 2.12 14.33
N CYS A 120 1.74 2.31 13.20
CA CYS A 120 2.30 2.10 11.88
C CYS A 120 2.49 3.34 11.01
N LEU A 121 2.16 4.54 11.49
CA LEU A 121 2.35 5.80 10.75
C LEU A 121 3.83 6.19 10.71
N ARG A 122 4.57 5.36 9.97
CA ARG A 122 6.02 5.36 9.86
C ARG A 122 6.45 5.54 8.40
N LEU A 123 7.62 6.13 8.23
CA LEU A 123 8.30 6.19 6.95
C LEU A 123 9.78 5.82 7.12
N ASN A 124 10.41 5.48 6.00
CA ASN A 124 11.83 5.23 5.93
C ASN A 124 12.46 6.27 4.99
N VAL A 125 13.68 6.71 5.30
CA VAL A 125 14.47 7.61 4.45
C VAL A 125 15.78 6.94 4.08
N TYR A 126 16.06 6.86 2.78
CA TYR A 126 17.27 6.29 2.22
C TYR A 126 17.98 7.32 1.36
N THR A 127 19.30 7.42 1.51
CA THR A 127 20.08 8.48 0.90
C THR A 127 21.55 8.10 0.82
N THR A 128 22.30 8.63 -0.15
CA THR A 128 23.76 8.39 -0.28
C THR A 128 24.63 9.52 0.30
N LYS A 129 24.01 10.61 0.76
CA LYS A 129 24.69 11.79 1.33
C LYS A 129 23.78 12.41 2.40
N LEU A 130 24.35 12.98 3.45
CA LEU A 130 23.62 13.71 4.48
C LEU A 130 23.98 15.19 4.46
N GLY A 131 23.11 16.04 5.03
CA GLY A 131 23.35 17.47 5.18
C GLY A 131 22.45 18.34 4.31
N ALA A 132 21.98 19.43 4.90
CA ALA A 132 20.97 20.34 4.33
C ALA A 132 21.38 21.01 3.01
N GLU A 133 22.68 21.21 2.78
CA GLU A 133 23.18 21.87 1.58
C GLU A 133 23.16 20.97 0.32
N THR A 134 22.94 19.66 0.47
CA THR A 134 23.01 18.72 -0.66
C THR A 134 21.87 18.91 -1.67
N LYS A 135 20.66 19.27 -1.19
CA LYS A 135 19.44 19.57 -1.99
C LYS A 135 19.20 18.67 -3.20
N ARG A 136 18.91 17.38 -2.98
CA ARG A 136 18.63 16.43 -4.08
C ARG A 136 17.15 16.14 -4.30
N PRO A 137 16.77 15.70 -5.51
CA PRO A 137 15.41 15.25 -5.78
C PRO A 137 14.95 14.19 -4.77
N VAL A 138 13.73 14.35 -4.29
CA VAL A 138 13.10 13.44 -3.31
C VAL A 138 12.06 12.60 -4.03
N ILE A 139 12.15 11.28 -3.91
CA ILE A 139 11.12 10.34 -4.35
C ILE A 139 10.34 9.89 -3.12
N VAL A 140 9.03 10.14 -3.09
CA VAL A 140 8.13 9.59 -2.05
C VAL A 140 7.31 8.47 -2.68
N PHE A 141 7.49 7.26 -2.17
CA PHE A 141 6.87 6.05 -2.70
C PHE A 141 5.67 5.61 -1.85
N PHE A 142 4.51 5.50 -2.50
CA PHE A 142 3.30 4.89 -1.95
C PHE A 142 3.13 3.46 -2.50
N HIS A 143 3.08 2.49 -1.59
CA HIS A 143 3.07 1.07 -1.95
C HIS A 143 1.74 0.61 -2.59
N PRO A 144 1.74 -0.51 -3.35
CA PRO A 144 0.52 -1.13 -3.89
C PRO A 144 -0.26 -1.87 -2.80
N GLY A 145 -1.26 -2.67 -3.21
CA GLY A 145 -1.92 -3.64 -2.33
C GLY A 145 -3.40 -3.44 -2.13
N ALA A 146 -4.09 -2.86 -3.12
CA ALA A 146 -5.53 -2.60 -3.08
C ALA A 146 -6.03 -1.92 -1.79
N PHE A 147 -5.16 -1.13 -1.15
CA PHE A 147 -5.37 -0.50 0.15
C PHE A 147 -5.54 -1.45 1.35
N VAL A 148 -5.19 -2.73 1.22
CA VAL A 148 -5.33 -3.76 2.27
C VAL A 148 -4.04 -4.53 2.55
N GLY A 149 -3.01 -4.38 1.71
CA GLY A 149 -1.77 -5.15 1.78
C GLY A 149 -0.50 -4.35 1.53
N PHE A 150 0.63 -5.06 1.57
CA PHE A 150 2.01 -4.54 1.50
C PHE A 150 2.37 -3.49 2.56
N SER A 151 3.60 -2.99 2.51
CA SER A 151 4.13 -1.98 3.43
C SER A 151 5.28 -1.23 2.78
N GLY A 152 5.70 -0.11 3.35
CA GLY A 152 6.92 0.62 2.98
C GLY A 152 8.22 0.01 3.53
N GLN A 153 8.19 -1.16 4.18
CA GLN A 153 9.37 -1.81 4.75
C GLN A 153 10.36 -2.25 3.65
N SER A 154 11.66 -2.20 3.94
CA SER A 154 12.70 -2.38 2.90
C SER A 154 12.77 -3.78 2.30
N TYR A 155 12.34 -4.81 3.02
CA TYR A 155 12.31 -6.18 2.48
C TYR A 155 11.23 -6.36 1.41
N VAL A 156 10.25 -5.44 1.34
CA VAL A 156 9.22 -5.42 0.30
C VAL A 156 9.64 -4.46 -0.82
N PHE A 157 10.00 -3.22 -0.46
CA PHE A 157 10.43 -2.18 -1.40
C PHE A 157 11.73 -1.54 -0.91
N GLY A 158 12.84 -2.18 -1.26
CA GLY A 158 14.17 -1.77 -0.83
C GLY A 158 14.79 -0.67 -1.71
N PRO A 159 15.80 0.05 -1.19
CA PRO A 159 16.40 1.19 -1.88
C PRO A 159 17.45 0.83 -2.94
N GLN A 160 17.86 -0.44 -3.02
CA GLN A 160 19.15 -0.85 -3.62
C GLN A 160 19.31 -0.43 -5.08
N TYR A 161 18.23 -0.40 -5.87
CA TYR A 161 18.26 0.00 -7.27
C TYR A 161 18.18 1.52 -7.45
N LEU A 162 17.26 2.19 -6.74
CA LEU A 162 17.05 3.63 -6.91
C LEU A 162 18.22 4.46 -6.38
N LEU A 163 18.93 3.98 -5.35
CA LEU A 163 20.05 4.68 -4.75
C LEU A 163 21.38 4.44 -5.49
N ASP A 164 21.34 3.77 -6.64
CA ASP A 164 22.37 3.93 -7.67
C ASP A 164 22.34 5.36 -8.26
N GLU A 165 21.19 6.05 -8.22
CA GLU A 165 21.01 7.43 -8.65
C GLU A 165 21.17 8.43 -7.49
N ASP A 166 21.44 9.71 -7.79
CA ASP A 166 21.63 10.76 -6.76
C ASP A 166 20.30 11.35 -6.29
N VAL A 167 19.50 10.53 -5.61
CA VAL A 167 18.18 10.87 -5.08
C VAL A 167 18.06 10.57 -3.58
N VAL A 168 17.04 11.14 -2.93
CA VAL A 168 16.57 10.71 -1.62
C VAL A 168 15.28 9.92 -1.81
N LEU A 169 15.21 8.69 -1.29
CA LEU A 169 14.01 7.85 -1.34
C LEU A 169 13.32 7.86 0.02
N VAL A 170 12.02 8.11 0.02
CA VAL A 170 11.13 8.00 1.17
C VAL A 170 10.08 6.94 0.88
N THR A 171 10.02 5.87 1.67
CA THR A 171 8.92 4.89 1.58
C THR A 171 7.97 5.08 2.76
N VAL A 172 6.66 5.01 2.51
CA VAL A 172 5.64 5.43 3.49
C VAL A 172 4.68 4.28 3.79
N ASN A 173 4.46 4.00 5.08
CA ASN A 173 3.30 3.23 5.53
C ASN A 173 2.11 4.18 5.72
N TYR A 174 0.90 3.71 5.41
CA TYR A 174 -0.35 4.42 5.66
C TYR A 174 -1.43 3.42 6.07
N ARG A 175 -2.48 3.85 6.80
CA ARG A 175 -3.52 2.93 7.28
C ARG A 175 -4.21 2.20 6.13
N LEU A 176 -4.52 0.92 6.36
CA LEU A 176 -5.08 -0.01 5.39
C LEU A 176 -6.46 -0.52 5.82
N GLY A 177 -7.19 -1.11 4.87
CA GLY A 177 -8.47 -1.77 5.06
C GLY A 177 -9.49 -0.90 5.79
N ALA A 178 -10.29 -1.54 6.66
CA ALA A 178 -11.30 -0.84 7.44
C ALA A 178 -10.72 0.32 8.27
N ILE A 179 -9.52 0.16 8.83
CA ILE A 179 -8.89 1.19 9.69
C ILE A 179 -8.53 2.44 8.86
N GLY A 180 -8.10 2.27 7.61
CA GLY A 180 -7.73 3.39 6.75
C GLY A 180 -8.86 3.98 5.90
N PHE A 181 -9.95 3.24 5.68
CA PHE A 181 -10.90 3.58 4.61
C PHE A 181 -12.37 3.44 4.98
N THR A 182 -12.71 3.19 6.25
CA THR A 182 -14.11 3.25 6.70
C THR A 182 -14.68 4.64 6.42
N ALA A 183 -15.81 4.68 5.71
CA ALA A 183 -16.56 5.88 5.39
C ALA A 183 -18.06 5.62 5.62
N THR A 184 -18.69 6.40 6.49
CA THR A 184 -20.11 6.24 6.87
C THR A 184 -21.02 7.33 6.33
N GLY A 185 -20.49 8.23 5.49
CA GLY A 185 -21.25 9.34 4.91
C GLY A 185 -21.52 10.49 5.89
N ASP A 186 -21.06 10.37 7.15
CA ASP A 186 -21.23 11.34 8.21
C ASP A 186 -19.88 11.86 8.76
N ALA A 187 -19.95 12.79 9.72
CA ALA A 187 -18.77 13.42 10.30
C ALA A 187 -17.93 12.51 11.20
N LEU A 188 -18.44 11.34 11.61
CA LEU A 188 -17.72 10.43 12.49
C LEU A 188 -16.70 9.59 11.73
N ALA A 189 -17.00 9.24 10.48
CA ALA A 189 -16.04 8.62 9.57
C ALA A 189 -16.25 9.16 8.14
N PRO A 190 -15.68 10.33 7.81
CA PRO A 190 -15.78 10.91 6.46
C PRO A 190 -15.03 10.10 5.39
N GLY A 191 -14.14 9.19 5.80
CA GLY A 191 -13.37 8.33 4.90
C GLY A 191 -11.94 8.81 4.63
N ASN A 192 -11.26 8.07 3.76
CA ASN A 192 -9.94 8.40 3.20
C ASN A 192 -8.80 8.58 4.20
N LEU A 193 -8.88 8.04 5.42
CA LEU A 193 -7.82 8.20 6.44
C LEU A 193 -6.44 7.75 5.94
N GLY A 194 -6.35 6.63 5.21
CA GLY A 194 -5.09 6.17 4.62
C GLY A 194 -4.50 7.14 3.58
N LEU A 195 -5.32 7.91 2.86
CA LEU A 195 -4.85 8.95 1.94
C LEU A 195 -4.47 10.23 2.71
N LYS A 196 -5.18 10.56 3.78
CA LYS A 196 -4.85 11.67 4.67
C LYS A 196 -3.56 11.40 5.46
N ASP A 197 -3.26 10.15 5.79
CA ASP A 197 -1.98 9.73 6.34
C ASP A 197 -0.83 10.02 5.35
N GLN A 198 -1.04 9.75 4.06
CA GLN A 198 -0.07 10.08 3.01
C GLN A 198 0.14 11.60 2.89
N VAL A 199 -0.91 12.40 3.07
CA VAL A 199 -0.77 13.87 3.17
C VAL A 199 0.13 14.25 4.35
N GLU A 200 -0.08 13.69 5.54
CA GLU A 200 0.75 14.01 6.69
C GLU A 200 2.21 13.56 6.48
N ALA A 201 2.43 12.43 5.83
CA ALA A 201 3.77 12.00 5.42
C ALA A 201 4.42 12.99 4.44
N LEU A 202 3.67 13.53 3.46
CA LEU A 202 4.19 14.56 2.56
C LEU A 202 4.48 15.88 3.29
N ARG A 203 3.63 16.28 4.24
CA ARG A 203 3.89 17.44 5.11
C ARG A 203 5.13 17.20 5.98
N TRP A 204 5.35 15.97 6.44
CA TRP A 204 6.57 15.59 7.14
C TRP A 204 7.80 15.74 6.24
N VAL A 205 7.73 15.28 4.98
CA VAL A 205 8.83 15.43 4.01
C VAL A 205 9.17 16.91 3.82
N GLN A 206 8.17 17.76 3.61
CA GLN A 206 8.36 19.21 3.46
C GLN A 206 9.08 19.84 4.66
N ARG A 207 8.77 19.41 5.89
CA ARG A 207 9.39 19.95 7.11
C ARG A 207 10.77 19.36 7.43
N ASN A 208 11.04 18.13 7.00
CA ASN A 208 12.11 17.32 7.59
C ASN A 208 13.16 16.79 6.61
N ILE A 209 12.95 16.86 5.30
CA ILE A 209 13.83 16.14 4.37
C ILE A 209 15.21 16.77 4.17
N CYS A 210 15.36 18.08 4.48
CA CYS A 210 16.61 18.80 4.24
C CYS A 210 17.83 18.15 4.92
N PRO A 211 17.83 17.84 6.23
CA PRO A 211 18.98 17.18 6.88
C PRO A 211 19.35 15.82 6.28
N PHE A 212 18.41 15.13 5.63
CA PHE A 212 18.66 13.87 4.89
C PHE A 212 19.23 14.10 3.48
N GLY A 213 19.53 15.36 3.13
CA GLY A 213 20.09 15.79 1.86
C GLY A 213 19.08 15.89 0.72
N GLY A 214 17.79 15.96 1.04
CA GLY A 214 16.70 16.13 0.06
C GLY A 214 16.26 17.59 -0.09
N ASP A 215 15.77 17.94 -1.28
CA ASP A 215 15.18 19.24 -1.58
C ASP A 215 13.65 19.17 -1.47
N PRO A 216 13.02 19.85 -0.49
CA PRO A 216 11.57 19.89 -0.37
C PRO A 216 10.87 20.56 -1.58
N ASN A 217 11.61 21.34 -2.37
CA ASN A 217 11.11 21.98 -3.60
C ASN A 217 11.27 21.10 -4.86
N SER A 218 11.75 19.86 -4.70
CA SER A 218 11.88 18.91 -5.81
C SER A 218 11.43 17.50 -5.41
N VAL A 219 10.17 17.40 -4.99
CA VAL A 219 9.50 16.15 -4.59
C VAL A 219 8.73 15.51 -5.75
N THR A 220 9.00 14.23 -6.00
CA THR A 220 8.26 13.38 -6.94
C THR A 220 7.52 12.31 -6.15
N ILE A 221 6.19 12.23 -6.29
CA ILE A 221 5.42 11.12 -5.72
C ILE A 221 5.31 9.99 -6.74
N VAL A 222 5.61 8.78 -6.31
CA VAL A 222 5.64 7.57 -7.14
C VAL A 222 4.74 6.52 -6.50
N GLY A 223 3.95 5.83 -7.31
CA GLY A 223 3.12 4.75 -6.80
C GLY A 223 2.77 3.74 -7.87
N TYR A 224 2.55 2.50 -7.41
CA TYR A 224 2.14 1.36 -8.24
C TYR A 224 0.77 0.85 -7.76
N SER A 225 -0.14 0.53 -8.69
CA SER A 225 -1.48 0.00 -8.41
C SER A 225 -2.28 0.92 -7.46
N ALA A 226 -2.62 0.48 -6.25
CA ALA A 226 -3.25 1.34 -5.24
C ALA A 226 -2.42 2.59 -4.91
N GLY A 227 -1.08 2.48 -4.91
CA GLY A 227 -0.20 3.64 -4.77
C GLY A 227 -0.26 4.59 -5.97
N ALA A 228 -0.48 4.07 -7.19
CA ALA A 228 -0.68 4.89 -8.38
C ALA A 228 -2.00 5.67 -8.32
N TRP A 229 -3.03 5.09 -7.69
CA TRP A 229 -4.27 5.80 -7.39
C TRP A 229 -4.04 6.88 -6.36
N SER A 230 -3.31 6.57 -5.28
CA SER A 230 -2.90 7.57 -4.30
C SER A 230 -2.25 8.76 -4.97
N THR A 231 -1.21 8.55 -5.80
CA THR A 231 -0.49 9.66 -6.45
C THR A 231 -1.37 10.47 -7.39
N ALA A 232 -2.23 9.81 -8.17
CA ALA A 232 -3.15 10.52 -9.06
C ALA A 232 -4.24 11.29 -8.28
N LEU A 233 -4.74 10.75 -7.17
CA LEU A 233 -5.72 11.43 -6.31
C LEU A 233 -5.08 12.59 -5.53
N HIS A 234 -3.79 12.52 -5.17
CA HIS A 234 -3.06 13.66 -4.61
C HIS A 234 -3.04 14.86 -5.57
N MET A 235 -3.06 14.65 -6.90
CA MET A 235 -3.21 15.76 -7.86
C MET A 235 -4.57 16.43 -7.77
N LEU A 236 -5.62 15.71 -7.37
CA LEU A 236 -6.98 16.24 -7.25
C LEU A 236 -7.26 16.83 -5.87
N SER A 237 -6.44 16.50 -4.88
CA SER A 237 -6.69 16.81 -3.48
C SER A 237 -6.26 18.24 -3.11
N PRO A 238 -7.13 19.08 -2.54
CA PRO A 238 -6.71 20.38 -2.01
C PRO A 238 -5.69 20.24 -0.88
N MET A 239 -5.76 19.16 -0.06
CA MET A 239 -4.84 18.91 1.05
C MET A 239 -3.38 18.74 0.64
N SER A 240 -3.17 18.38 -0.62
CA SER A 240 -1.85 18.02 -1.15
C SER A 240 -1.18 19.16 -1.92
N LYS A 241 -1.85 20.32 -2.02
CA LYS A 241 -1.38 21.47 -2.78
C LYS A 241 -0.01 21.93 -2.27
N GLY A 242 0.96 22.01 -3.19
CA GLY A 242 2.31 22.49 -2.88
C GLY A 242 3.20 21.48 -2.15
N LEU A 243 2.75 20.25 -1.91
CA LEU A 243 3.57 19.23 -1.21
C LEU A 243 4.45 18.40 -2.16
N PHE A 244 4.17 18.42 -3.47
CA PHE A 244 4.91 17.69 -4.50
C PHE A 244 4.95 18.45 -5.82
N HIS A 245 5.86 18.03 -6.70
CA HIS A 245 6.25 18.78 -7.90
C HIS A 245 6.18 17.92 -9.17
N ARG A 246 6.16 16.59 -9.05
CA ARG A 246 6.07 15.62 -10.15
C ARG A 246 5.35 14.36 -9.69
N VAL A 247 4.76 13.63 -10.63
CA VAL A 247 4.00 12.40 -10.36
C VAL A 247 4.40 11.29 -11.32
N VAL A 248 4.60 10.10 -10.77
CA VAL A 248 4.68 8.84 -11.52
C VAL A 248 3.57 7.91 -11.04
N SER A 249 2.70 7.48 -11.95
CA SER A 249 1.53 6.64 -11.67
C SER A 249 1.58 5.35 -12.50
N MET A 250 1.92 4.24 -11.84
CA MET A 250 2.17 2.96 -12.51
C MET A 250 0.97 2.02 -12.33
N SER A 251 0.31 1.65 -13.42
CA SER A 251 -0.81 0.69 -13.44
C SER A 251 -1.97 1.07 -12.52
N GLY A 252 -2.39 2.33 -12.57
CA GLY A 252 -3.57 2.80 -11.84
C GLY A 252 -4.03 4.19 -12.27
N ALA A 253 -5.33 4.45 -12.15
CA ALA A 253 -5.95 5.71 -12.54
C ALA A 253 -7.05 6.12 -11.54
N PRO A 254 -7.29 7.42 -11.33
CA PRO A 254 -8.32 7.91 -10.42
C PRO A 254 -9.73 7.88 -11.06
N THR A 255 -9.80 7.71 -12.40
CA THR A 255 -11.03 7.66 -13.18
C THR A 255 -11.51 6.22 -13.40
N LYS A 256 -12.82 5.99 -13.27
CA LYS A 256 -13.44 4.69 -13.51
C LYS A 256 -14.79 4.83 -14.23
N PRO A 257 -15.30 3.74 -14.85
CA PRO A 257 -16.64 3.74 -15.44
C PRO A 257 -17.76 4.02 -14.43
N ALA A 258 -17.62 3.54 -13.20
CA ALA A 258 -18.56 3.80 -12.12
C ALA A 258 -18.10 5.02 -11.28
N PRO A 259 -19.04 5.88 -10.82
CA PRO A 259 -18.74 6.96 -9.90
C PRO A 259 -18.05 6.44 -8.63
N MET A 260 -17.17 7.27 -8.08
CA MET A 260 -16.62 7.02 -6.75
C MET A 260 -17.75 7.11 -5.72
N PRO A 261 -17.89 6.14 -4.79
CA PRO A 261 -18.93 6.20 -3.78
C PRO A 261 -18.71 7.37 -2.82
N HIS A 262 -19.79 7.84 -2.19
CA HIS A 262 -19.73 8.86 -1.13
C HIS A 262 -19.59 8.22 0.27
N GLU A 263 -19.89 6.93 0.40
CA GLU A 263 -19.84 6.18 1.64
C GLU A 263 -19.63 4.68 1.37
N GLN A 264 -19.28 3.94 2.41
CA GLN A 264 -19.06 2.49 2.40
C GLN A 264 -19.75 1.84 3.61
N ILE A 265 -20.93 2.36 3.99
CA ILE A 265 -21.61 2.00 5.24
C ILE A 265 -21.92 0.49 5.35
N GLU A 266 -22.35 -0.16 4.26
CA GLU A 266 -22.67 -1.59 4.30
C GLU A 266 -21.42 -2.47 4.48
N ILE A 267 -20.28 -2.06 3.91
CA ILE A 267 -18.99 -2.73 4.12
C ILE A 267 -18.52 -2.52 5.57
N ALA A 268 -18.71 -1.31 6.12
CA ALA A 268 -18.42 -0.98 7.52
C ALA A 268 -19.27 -1.80 8.50
N LYS A 269 -20.59 -1.92 8.26
CA LYS A 269 -21.48 -2.76 9.07
C LYS A 269 -21.08 -4.23 9.01
N LYS A 270 -20.75 -4.75 7.82
CA LYS A 270 -20.25 -6.13 7.68
C LYS A 270 -18.97 -6.34 8.49
N GLN A 271 -18.00 -5.43 8.40
CA GLN A 271 -16.78 -5.48 9.21
C GLN A 271 -17.09 -5.51 10.70
N ALA A 272 -17.99 -4.64 11.17
CA ALA A 272 -18.39 -4.57 12.57
C ALA A 272 -19.01 -5.90 13.04
N THR A 273 -19.94 -6.46 12.26
CA THR A 273 -20.56 -7.76 12.55
C THR A 273 -19.50 -8.87 12.66
N LEU A 274 -18.56 -8.94 11.73
CA LEU A 274 -17.52 -9.97 11.70
C LEU A 274 -16.57 -9.90 12.92
N VAL A 275 -16.38 -8.71 13.50
CA VAL A 275 -15.56 -8.54 14.71
C VAL A 275 -16.36 -8.53 16.01
N GLY A 276 -17.69 -8.73 15.94
CA GLY A 276 -18.57 -8.78 17.11
C GLY A 276 -18.95 -7.41 17.66
N CYS A 277 -18.90 -6.37 16.83
CA CYS A 277 -19.30 -5.01 17.19
C CYS A 277 -20.76 -4.70 16.77
N PRO A 278 -21.46 -3.82 17.50
CA PRO A 278 -22.77 -3.34 17.11
C PRO A 278 -22.68 -2.54 15.80
N ASN A 279 -23.76 -2.55 15.02
CA ASN A 279 -23.82 -1.89 13.71
C ASN A 279 -25.12 -1.06 13.53
N ASP A 280 -25.80 -0.76 14.64
CA ASP A 280 -27.05 -0.01 14.71
C ASP A 280 -26.84 1.50 14.52
N THR A 281 -25.72 2.03 15.00
CA THR A 281 -25.32 3.43 14.82
C THR A 281 -23.83 3.55 14.53
N THR A 282 -23.43 4.52 13.70
CA THR A 282 -22.01 4.79 13.41
C THR A 282 -21.17 4.95 14.66
N LYS A 283 -21.66 5.72 15.65
CA LYS A 283 -20.93 6.00 16.89
C LYS A 283 -20.64 4.73 17.69
N ARG A 284 -21.64 3.86 17.90
CA ARG A 284 -21.45 2.60 18.64
C ARG A 284 -20.55 1.63 17.87
N MET A 285 -20.72 1.58 16.55
CA MET A 285 -19.90 0.76 15.66
C MET A 285 -18.42 1.12 15.76
N LEU A 286 -18.07 2.40 15.52
CA LEU A 286 -16.69 2.87 15.56
C LEU A 286 -16.09 2.75 16.97
N SER A 287 -16.81 3.16 18.02
CA SER A 287 -16.31 3.07 19.40
C SER A 287 -16.01 1.63 19.84
N CYS A 288 -16.78 0.65 19.38
CA CYS A 288 -16.44 -0.76 19.59
C CYS A 288 -15.19 -1.16 18.78
N MET A 289 -15.15 -0.81 17.49
CA MET A 289 -14.04 -1.15 16.59
C MET A 289 -12.69 -0.50 16.98
N GLU A 290 -12.71 0.61 17.71
CA GLU A 290 -11.51 1.27 18.26
C GLU A 290 -10.69 0.36 19.20
N ASN A 291 -11.35 -0.61 19.84
CA ASN A 291 -10.74 -1.49 20.84
C ASN A 291 -10.52 -2.91 20.33
N VAL A 292 -10.94 -3.22 19.10
CA VAL A 292 -10.74 -4.56 18.51
C VAL A 292 -9.25 -4.76 18.20
N PRO A 293 -8.60 -5.87 18.59
CA PRO A 293 -7.24 -6.16 18.18
C PRO A 293 -7.10 -6.15 16.65
N HIS A 294 -6.04 -5.53 16.12
CA HIS A 294 -5.90 -5.37 14.68
C HIS A 294 -5.77 -6.70 13.94
N GLU A 295 -5.25 -7.73 14.61
CA GLU A 295 -5.18 -9.09 14.10
C GLU A 295 -6.57 -9.66 13.81
N LYS A 296 -7.54 -9.38 14.69
CA LYS A 296 -8.95 -9.78 14.51
C LYS A 296 -9.60 -8.99 13.38
N MET A 297 -9.31 -7.70 13.26
CA MET A 297 -9.79 -6.89 12.13
C MET A 297 -9.30 -7.47 10.81
N VAL A 298 -8.00 -7.72 10.70
CA VAL A 298 -7.36 -8.21 9.48
C VAL A 298 -7.79 -9.64 9.13
N SER A 299 -7.97 -10.53 10.12
CA SER A 299 -8.32 -11.93 9.87
C SER A 299 -9.67 -12.10 9.16
N THR A 300 -10.54 -11.09 9.21
CA THR A 300 -11.85 -11.10 8.54
C THR A 300 -11.78 -10.76 7.05
N PHE A 301 -10.63 -10.36 6.51
CA PHE A 301 -10.52 -9.90 5.12
C PHE A 301 -11.03 -10.93 4.10
N GLY A 302 -10.78 -12.22 4.33
CA GLY A 302 -11.25 -13.31 3.46
C GLY A 302 -12.79 -13.39 3.36
N GLU A 303 -13.51 -12.97 4.40
CA GLU A 303 -14.98 -12.98 4.44
C GLU A 303 -15.61 -11.92 3.52
N PHE A 304 -14.81 -11.02 2.96
CA PHE A 304 -15.25 -10.05 1.95
C PHE A 304 -15.10 -10.55 0.52
N MET A 305 -14.41 -11.66 0.31
CA MET A 305 -14.30 -12.27 -1.01
C MET A 305 -15.60 -12.99 -1.35
N GLU A 306 -16.11 -12.73 -2.54
CA GLU A 306 -17.36 -13.30 -3.04
C GLU A 306 -17.09 -14.37 -4.10
N TRP A 307 -15.97 -14.27 -4.81
CA TRP A 307 -15.54 -15.25 -5.80
C TRP A 307 -14.02 -15.36 -5.81
N HIS A 308 -13.48 -16.43 -5.23
CA HIS A 308 -12.04 -16.64 -5.05
C HIS A 308 -11.33 -15.42 -4.44
N ASP A 309 -10.46 -14.75 -5.19
CA ASP A 309 -9.72 -13.56 -4.75
C ASP A 309 -10.41 -12.23 -5.17
N SER A 310 -11.71 -12.29 -5.50
CA SER A 310 -12.52 -11.14 -5.95
C SER A 310 -13.64 -10.80 -4.97
N PRO A 311 -14.00 -9.51 -4.81
CA PRO A 311 -13.46 -8.37 -5.53
C PRO A 311 -12.04 -8.00 -5.05
N ILE A 312 -11.16 -7.63 -5.99
CA ILE A 312 -9.77 -7.25 -5.68
C ILE A 312 -9.66 -6.05 -4.72
N ARG A 313 -10.74 -5.27 -4.60
CA ARG A 313 -10.81 -4.07 -3.76
C ARG A 313 -12.12 -4.04 -2.99
N VAL A 314 -11.99 -4.29 -1.70
CA VAL A 314 -13.09 -4.18 -0.72
C VAL A 314 -13.18 -2.74 -0.20
N TRP A 315 -12.04 -2.19 0.21
CA TRP A 315 -11.92 -0.85 0.76
C TRP A 315 -11.27 0.09 -0.25
N GLY A 316 -11.66 1.37 -0.24
CA GLY A 316 -11.04 2.32 -1.15
C GLY A 316 -11.53 3.76 -0.97
N PRO A 317 -11.08 4.66 -1.85
CA PRO A 317 -11.39 6.08 -1.74
C PRO A 317 -12.89 6.38 -1.91
N VAL A 318 -13.36 7.41 -1.21
CA VAL A 318 -14.72 7.97 -1.31
C VAL A 318 -14.68 9.47 -1.61
N VAL A 319 -15.76 10.00 -2.18
CA VAL A 319 -15.99 11.46 -2.22
C VAL A 319 -16.52 11.90 -0.86
N GLU A 320 -15.77 12.78 -0.18
CA GLU A 320 -16.06 13.11 1.21
C GLU A 320 -17.19 14.12 1.37
N PRO A 321 -18.04 13.95 2.41
CA PRO A 321 -19.07 14.92 2.74
C PRO A 321 -18.44 16.25 3.17
N ASP A 322 -19.09 17.36 2.82
CA ASP A 322 -18.63 18.69 3.21
C ASP A 322 -18.97 18.98 4.68
N ILE A 323 -18.00 18.78 5.56
CA ILE A 323 -18.14 18.96 7.01
C ILE A 323 -17.42 20.24 7.43
N PRO A 324 -18.10 21.20 8.07
CA PRO A 324 -17.47 22.44 8.53
C PRO A 324 -16.23 22.19 9.38
N GLY A 325 -15.11 22.81 9.00
CA GLY A 325 -13.85 22.72 9.73
C GLY A 325 -13.04 21.44 9.50
N VAL A 326 -13.51 20.50 8.68
CA VAL A 326 -12.77 19.27 8.34
C VAL A 326 -12.22 19.36 6.92
N GLU A 327 -10.90 19.25 6.79
CA GLU A 327 -10.25 19.22 5.49
C GLU A 327 -10.59 17.93 4.72
N ARG A 328 -11.00 18.08 3.46
CA ARG A 328 -11.36 16.98 2.57
C ARG A 328 -10.21 16.61 1.65
N PHE A 329 -9.88 15.33 1.57
CA PHE A 329 -8.90 14.82 0.62
C PHE A 329 -9.52 14.77 -0.79
N ILE A 330 -10.73 14.24 -0.95
CA ILE A 330 -11.47 14.18 -2.22
C ILE A 330 -12.77 14.98 -2.08
N VAL A 331 -12.87 16.07 -2.85
CA VAL A 331 -13.98 17.05 -2.78
C VAL A 331 -15.09 16.83 -3.81
N GLY A 332 -14.87 15.93 -4.77
CA GLY A 332 -15.80 15.67 -5.87
C GLY A 332 -15.36 14.46 -6.71
N GLN A 333 -16.16 14.14 -7.73
CA GLN A 333 -15.86 13.01 -8.62
C GLN A 333 -14.57 13.28 -9.41
N PRO A 334 -13.61 12.34 -9.45
CA PRO A 334 -12.33 12.57 -10.11
C PRO A 334 -12.42 12.99 -11.58
N ASP A 335 -13.32 12.38 -12.35
CA ASP A 335 -13.51 12.69 -13.76
C ASP A 335 -14.06 14.10 -13.98
N GLU A 336 -14.98 14.56 -13.12
CA GLU A 336 -15.49 15.93 -13.15
C GLU A 336 -14.39 16.95 -12.82
N LEU A 337 -13.61 16.71 -11.76
CA LEU A 337 -12.50 17.59 -11.37
C LEU A 337 -11.46 17.71 -12.49
N ILE A 338 -11.13 16.60 -13.14
CA ILE A 338 -10.20 16.56 -14.27
C ILE A 338 -10.76 17.34 -15.48
N ARG A 339 -12.02 17.07 -15.89
CA ARG A 339 -12.65 17.78 -17.02
C ARG A 339 -12.75 19.29 -16.80
N GLN A 340 -12.98 19.71 -15.56
CA GLN A 340 -13.05 21.13 -15.17
C GLN A 340 -11.65 21.77 -15.00
N GLY A 341 -10.57 21.01 -15.12
CA GLY A 341 -9.21 21.50 -14.88
C GLY A 341 -8.91 21.83 -13.42
N LYS A 342 -9.72 21.32 -12.47
CA LYS A 342 -9.61 21.54 -11.03
C LYS A 342 -8.69 20.52 -10.38
N PHE A 343 -7.41 20.56 -10.75
CA PHE A 343 -6.36 19.72 -10.19
C PHE A 343 -5.01 20.41 -10.25
N HIS A 344 -4.04 19.93 -9.47
CA HIS A 344 -2.67 20.43 -9.45
C HIS A 344 -1.94 19.97 -10.71
N LYS A 345 -1.63 20.92 -11.59
CA LYS A 345 -0.96 20.67 -12.87
C LYS A 345 0.55 20.59 -12.67
N VAL A 346 1.07 19.37 -12.56
CA VAL A 346 2.50 19.07 -12.47
C VAL A 346 2.88 18.06 -13.56
N PRO A 347 4.18 17.95 -13.92
CA PRO A 347 4.64 16.87 -14.80
C PRO A 347 4.16 15.51 -14.30
N PHE A 348 3.53 14.77 -15.21
CA PHE A 348 2.87 13.50 -14.91
C PHE A 348 3.37 12.44 -15.89
N MET A 349 3.83 11.31 -15.34
CA MET A 349 4.18 10.11 -16.09
C MET A 349 3.25 8.99 -15.67
N ALA A 350 2.65 8.31 -16.63
CA ALA A 350 1.86 7.11 -16.37
C ALA A 350 2.24 5.98 -17.32
N GLY A 351 2.02 4.75 -16.87
CA GLY A 351 2.23 3.56 -17.67
C GLY A 351 1.43 2.38 -17.15
N THR A 352 1.21 1.40 -18.00
CA THR A 352 0.59 0.11 -17.68
C THR A 352 1.45 -1.00 -18.26
N THR A 353 1.32 -2.21 -17.75
CA THR A 353 1.90 -3.40 -18.39
C THR A 353 0.99 -3.90 -19.52
N ARG A 354 1.55 -4.69 -20.45
CA ARG A 354 0.77 -5.24 -21.59
C ARG A 354 -0.34 -6.18 -21.11
N ASP A 355 -0.01 -7.05 -20.17
CA ASP A 355 -0.86 -8.17 -19.73
C ASP A 355 -1.29 -7.94 -18.26
N GLU A 356 -1.87 -6.77 -17.97
CA GLU A 356 -2.39 -6.44 -16.63
C GLU A 356 -3.34 -7.53 -16.11
N PHE A 357 -3.26 -7.82 -14.81
CA PHE A 357 -4.06 -8.86 -14.15
C PHE A 357 -3.91 -10.30 -14.69
N ALA A 358 -2.99 -10.59 -15.61
CA ALA A 358 -2.76 -11.96 -16.10
C ALA A 358 -2.40 -12.95 -14.98
N SER A 359 -1.81 -12.46 -13.87
CA SER A 359 -1.54 -13.26 -12.69
C SER A 359 -2.80 -13.83 -12.01
N LEU A 360 -3.96 -13.18 -12.15
CA LEU A 360 -5.24 -13.68 -11.63
C LEU A 360 -5.71 -14.92 -12.41
N ALA A 361 -5.39 -15.01 -13.70
CA ALA A 361 -5.70 -16.20 -14.52
C ALA A 361 -4.79 -17.40 -14.19
N ARG A 362 -3.67 -17.19 -13.47
CA ARG A 362 -2.70 -18.25 -13.18
C ARG A 362 -3.32 -19.41 -12.41
N LEU A 363 -4.08 -19.14 -11.34
CA LEU A 363 -4.68 -20.19 -10.52
C LEU A 363 -5.71 -21.02 -11.31
N PRO A 364 -6.71 -20.40 -12.00
CA PRO A 364 -7.61 -21.13 -12.90
C PRO A 364 -6.87 -22.01 -13.92
N VAL A 365 -5.85 -21.47 -14.58
CA VAL A 365 -5.07 -22.20 -15.59
C VAL A 365 -4.30 -23.38 -15.00
N VAL A 366 -3.69 -23.20 -13.81
CA VAL A 366 -2.94 -24.27 -13.14
C VAL A 366 -3.88 -25.41 -12.72
N GLU A 367 -5.07 -25.10 -12.20
CA GLU A 367 -6.04 -26.12 -11.80
C GLU A 367 -6.61 -26.86 -13.01
N ALA A 368 -6.93 -26.14 -14.10
CA ALA A 368 -7.38 -26.76 -15.34
C ALA A 368 -6.34 -27.74 -15.93
N ARG A 369 -5.05 -27.38 -15.89
CA ARG A 369 -3.95 -28.28 -16.31
C ARG A 369 -3.81 -29.53 -15.45
N LYS A 370 -4.35 -29.54 -14.22
CA LYS A 370 -4.45 -30.73 -13.37
C LYS A 370 -5.75 -31.52 -13.60
N GLY A 371 -6.55 -31.15 -14.59
CA GLY A 371 -7.86 -31.74 -14.88
C GLY A 371 -9.01 -31.15 -14.05
N ASN A 372 -8.79 -30.07 -13.31
CA ASN A 372 -9.82 -29.41 -12.52
C ASN A 372 -10.29 -28.11 -13.19
N ASN A 373 -11.35 -28.20 -13.99
CA ASN A 373 -11.93 -27.07 -14.72
C ASN A 373 -12.99 -26.28 -13.95
N SER A 374 -13.27 -26.64 -12.68
CA SER A 374 -14.40 -26.08 -11.91
C SER A 374 -14.46 -24.55 -11.87
N ILE A 375 -13.31 -23.87 -11.84
CA ILE A 375 -13.26 -22.40 -11.82
C ILE A 375 -13.71 -21.82 -13.18
N PHE A 376 -13.32 -22.45 -14.29
CA PHE A 376 -13.75 -22.05 -15.62
C PHE A 376 -15.22 -22.39 -15.86
N ASP A 377 -15.67 -23.56 -15.39
CA ASP A 377 -17.06 -23.99 -15.50
C ASP A 377 -17.97 -23.00 -14.74
N ASP A 378 -17.62 -22.65 -13.49
CA ASP A 378 -18.36 -21.67 -12.69
C ASP A 378 -18.37 -20.27 -13.36
N LEU A 379 -17.23 -19.82 -13.90
CA LEU A 379 -17.16 -18.55 -14.65
C LEU A 379 -18.06 -18.56 -15.90
N ASN A 380 -18.21 -19.71 -16.55
CA ASN A 380 -19.05 -19.87 -17.74
C ASN A 380 -20.54 -19.93 -17.38
N GLU A 381 -20.90 -20.69 -16.36
CA GLU A 381 -22.28 -20.91 -15.94
C GLU A 381 -22.85 -19.70 -15.20
N ASN A 382 -22.04 -19.01 -14.38
CA ASN A 382 -22.48 -17.94 -13.48
C ASN A 382 -21.93 -16.55 -13.87
N TRP A 383 -21.63 -16.34 -15.15
CA TRP A 383 -21.01 -15.12 -15.66
C TRP A 383 -21.68 -13.81 -15.25
N ASP A 384 -23.01 -13.74 -15.34
CA ASP A 384 -23.77 -12.53 -15.04
C ASP A 384 -23.65 -12.11 -13.57
N HIS A 385 -23.38 -13.07 -12.68
CA HIS A 385 -23.10 -12.84 -11.28
C HIS A 385 -21.63 -12.51 -11.02
N ILE A 386 -20.71 -13.26 -11.64
CA ILE A 386 -19.26 -13.20 -11.38
C ILE A 386 -18.59 -12.00 -12.06
N ALA A 387 -18.93 -11.68 -13.30
CA ALA A 387 -18.27 -10.62 -14.07
C ALA A 387 -18.35 -9.23 -13.39
N PRO A 388 -19.48 -8.79 -12.81
CA PRO A 388 -19.54 -7.54 -12.05
C PRO A 388 -18.58 -7.51 -10.84
N ILE A 389 -18.32 -8.67 -10.22
CA ILE A 389 -17.43 -8.81 -9.06
C ILE A 389 -15.97 -8.65 -9.49
N ILE A 390 -15.54 -9.39 -10.52
CA ILE A 390 -14.15 -9.37 -11.02
C ILE A 390 -13.81 -8.01 -11.61
N PHE A 391 -14.67 -7.48 -12.48
CA PHE A 391 -14.43 -6.22 -13.20
C PHE A 391 -14.87 -4.97 -12.41
N SER A 392 -15.41 -5.14 -11.20
CA SER A 392 -15.75 -4.06 -10.27
C SER A 392 -16.70 -3.00 -10.83
N TYR A 393 -17.72 -3.41 -11.61
CA TYR A 393 -18.81 -2.51 -12.01
C TYR A 393 -20.07 -2.75 -11.17
N GLU A 394 -21.11 -1.93 -11.40
CA GLU A 394 -22.38 -2.02 -10.70
C GLU A 394 -23.00 -3.42 -10.80
N ARG A 395 -23.81 -3.81 -9.80
CA ARG A 395 -24.32 -5.18 -9.67
C ARG A 395 -25.83 -5.19 -9.59
N ASN A 396 -26.44 -6.29 -10.04
CA ASN A 396 -27.87 -6.55 -9.96
C ASN A 396 -28.74 -5.46 -10.64
N THR A 397 -28.25 -4.85 -11.71
CA THR A 397 -29.00 -3.87 -12.52
C THR A 397 -29.20 -4.38 -13.95
N THR A 398 -30.18 -3.83 -14.68
CA THR A 398 -30.34 -4.12 -16.12
C THR A 398 -29.07 -3.74 -16.88
N LYS A 399 -28.42 -2.64 -16.47
CA LYS A 399 -27.16 -2.17 -17.05
C LYS A 399 -26.00 -3.11 -16.76
N SER A 400 -25.89 -3.67 -15.55
CA SER A 400 -24.84 -4.64 -15.24
C SER A 400 -24.94 -5.90 -16.10
N LYS A 401 -26.17 -6.41 -16.33
CA LYS A 401 -26.40 -7.56 -17.21
C LYS A 401 -25.99 -7.29 -18.66
N GLU A 402 -26.31 -6.09 -19.16
CA GLU A 402 -25.92 -5.69 -20.50
C GLU A 402 -24.39 -5.55 -20.65
N ILE A 403 -23.71 -4.98 -19.64
CA ILE A 403 -22.25 -4.93 -19.58
C ILE A 403 -21.67 -6.36 -19.57
N SER A 404 -22.18 -7.26 -18.73
CA SER A 404 -21.76 -8.67 -18.70
C SER A 404 -21.86 -9.32 -20.07
N ARG A 405 -23.01 -9.18 -20.74
CA ARG A 405 -23.26 -9.75 -22.07
C ARG A 405 -22.26 -9.23 -23.10
N GLN A 406 -22.09 -7.91 -23.19
CA GLN A 406 -21.14 -7.29 -24.14
C GLN A 406 -19.69 -7.73 -23.87
N LEU A 407 -19.29 -7.82 -22.61
CA LEU A 407 -17.95 -8.31 -22.24
C LEU A 407 -17.76 -9.78 -22.67
N ARG A 408 -18.77 -10.63 -22.48
CA ARG A 408 -18.71 -12.04 -22.91
C ARG A 408 -18.58 -12.16 -24.42
N ASP A 409 -19.37 -11.39 -25.17
CA ASP A 409 -19.32 -11.38 -26.63
C ASP A 409 -17.95 -10.91 -27.13
N PHE A 410 -17.43 -9.80 -26.59
CA PHE A 410 -16.12 -9.26 -26.92
C PHE A 410 -14.99 -10.27 -26.66
N LEU A 411 -14.96 -10.85 -25.45
CA LEU A 411 -13.94 -11.82 -25.05
C LEU A 411 -14.05 -13.14 -25.83
N SER A 412 -15.26 -13.56 -26.21
CA SER A 412 -15.47 -14.80 -26.98
C SER A 412 -15.06 -14.67 -28.46
N LEU A 413 -15.08 -13.44 -29.00
CA LEU A 413 -14.62 -13.15 -30.36
C LEU A 413 -13.09 -13.03 -30.44
N GLU A 414 -12.43 -12.49 -29.41
CA GLU A 414 -10.97 -12.33 -29.37
C GLU A 414 -10.23 -13.55 -28.79
N VAL A 415 -10.82 -14.27 -27.84
CA VAL A 415 -10.22 -15.42 -27.18
C VAL A 415 -10.83 -16.70 -27.74
N LYS A 416 -10.27 -17.22 -28.84
CA LYS A 416 -10.38 -18.67 -29.10
C LYS A 416 -9.67 -19.36 -27.94
N ILE A 417 -10.42 -19.78 -26.92
CA ILE A 417 -9.91 -20.66 -25.87
C ILE A 417 -9.25 -21.82 -26.60
N PRO A 418 -7.91 -22.00 -26.52
CA PRO A 418 -7.30 -23.19 -27.09
C PRO A 418 -7.99 -24.34 -26.40
N GLN A 419 -8.65 -25.20 -27.17
CA GLN A 419 -9.03 -26.50 -26.64
C GLN A 419 -7.71 -27.11 -26.14
N LEU A 420 -7.52 -27.10 -24.82
CA LEU A 420 -6.47 -27.88 -24.19
C LEU A 420 -6.93 -29.32 -24.42
N SER A 421 -6.47 -29.89 -25.53
CA SER A 421 -6.70 -31.28 -25.87
C SER A 421 -6.23 -32.14 -24.69
N ALA A 422 -7.12 -33.06 -24.29
CA ALA A 422 -7.03 -33.93 -23.13
C ALA A 422 -5.67 -34.62 -22.92
#